data_AF-A0A3S0UP51-F1
#
_entry.id   AF-A0A3S0UP51-F1
#
_cell.length_a   1.000
_cell.length_b   1.000
_cell.length_c   1.000
_cell.angle_alpha   90.00
_cell.angle_beta   90.00
_cell.angle_gamma   90.00
#
_symmetry.space_group_name_H-M   'P 1'
#
loop_
_entity.id
_entity.type
_entity.pdbx_description
1 polymer ?
#
loop_
_entity_poly.entity_id
_entity_poly.type
_entity_poly.pdbx_seq_one_letter_code
_entity_poly.pdbx_strand_id
1 'polypeptide(L)' 'MSNAKVALITGITGQDGAYLAEFLLAKGYIVHGIKRRSSLFNTDRIDHLYQDPHEANRRFILHHGDLTDSS' A
#
# COMPACT_ATOMS: atom_id res chain seq x y z
N MET A 1 -18.51 12.68 -11.00
CA MET A 1 -17.76 11.94 -9.95
C MET A 1 -16.28 12.12 -10.22
N SER A 2 -15.52 12.73 -9.31
CA SER A 2 -14.06 12.74 -9.43
C SER A 2 -13.57 11.30 -9.29
N ASN A 3 -13.13 10.70 -10.38
CA ASN A 3 -12.59 9.34 -10.36
C ASN A 3 -11.38 9.36 -9.40
N ALA A 4 -11.45 8.63 -8.29
CA ALA A 4 -10.36 8.63 -7.31
C ALA A 4 -9.09 8.14 -8.02
N LYS A 5 -8.02 8.94 -7.94
CA LYS A 5 -6.77 8.60 -8.63
C LYS A 5 -6.14 7.39 -7.94
N VAL A 6 -5.62 6.48 -8.74
CA VAL A 6 -4.97 5.25 -8.25
C VAL A 6 -3.46 5.44 -8.33
N ALA A 7 -2.75 5.10 -7.25
CA ALA A 7 -1.29 5.11 -7.17
C ALA A 7 -0.77 3.71 -6.83
N LEU A 8 0.28 3.29 -7.52
CA LEU A 8 1.03 2.06 -7.22
C LEU A 8 2.39 2.44 -6.61
N ILE A 9 2.69 1.91 -5.44
CA ILE A 9 3.94 2.15 -4.71
C ILE A 9 4.70 0.83 -4.56
N THR A 10 5.90 0.79 -5.13
CA THR A 10 6.89 -0.26 -4.85
C THR A 10 7.70 0.12 -3.61
N GLY A 11 8.15 -0.86 -2.84
CA GLY A 11 8.86 -0.57 -1.59
C GLY A 11 7.98 0.08 -0.52
N ILE A 12 6.67 -0.22 -0.53
CA ILE A 12 5.66 0.35 0.38
C ILE A 12 6.01 0.19 1.87
N THR A 13 6.74 -0.87 2.23
CA THR A 13 7.18 -1.17 3.60
C THR A 13 8.42 -0.36 4.02
N GLY A 14 9.04 0.37 3.09
CA GLY A 14 10.14 1.29 3.37
C GLY A 14 9.68 2.55 4.12
N GLN A 15 10.62 3.37 4.58
CA GLN A 15 10.30 4.63 5.26
C GLN A 15 9.56 5.59 4.33
N ASP A 16 10.15 5.86 3.16
CA ASP A 16 9.58 6.78 2.18
C ASP A 16 8.28 6.25 1.59
N GLY A 17 8.20 4.93 1.38
CA GLY A 17 7.00 4.26 0.90
C GLY A 17 5.81 4.43 1.85
N ALA A 18 6.03 4.27 3.16
CA ALA A 18 5.00 4.46 4.17
C ALA A 18 4.53 5.92 4.23
N TYR A 19 5.45 6.88 4.28
CA TYR A 19 5.12 8.31 4.28
C TYR A 19 4.37 8.75 3.02
N LEU A 20 4.80 8.27 1.84
CA LEU A 20 4.14 8.58 0.58
C LEU A 20 2.72 8.00 0.54
N ALA A 21 2.53 6.79 1.06
CA ALA A 21 1.22 6.16 1.12
C ALA A 21 0.24 6.97 1.97
N GLU A 22 0.66 7.36 3.17
CA GLU A 22 -0.15 8.20 4.07
C GLU A 22 -0.52 9.52 3.39
N PHE A 23 0.47 10.20 2.79
CA PHE A 23 0.26 11.46 2.08
C PHE A 23 -0.75 11.34 0.92
N LEU A 24 -0.68 10.26 0.13
CA LEU A 24 -1.58 10.04 -0.99
C LEU A 24 -2.99 9.65 -0.54
N LEU A 25 -3.12 8.82 0.50
CA LEU A 25 -4.40 8.48 1.12
C LEU A 25 -5.11 9.74 1.67
N ALA A 26 -4.36 10.64 2.32
CA ALA A 26 -4.86 11.92 2.79
C ALA A 26 -5.35 12.83 1.64
N LYS A 27 -4.75 12.71 0.45
CA LYS A 27 -5.19 13.39 -0.78
C LYS A 27 -6.37 12.74 -1.50
N GLY A 28 -6.90 11.64 -0.97
CA GLY A 28 -8.05 10.95 -1.57
C GLY A 28 -7.68 9.94 -2.66
N TYR A 29 -6.42 9.52 -2.74
CA TYR A 29 -6.01 8.47 -3.67
C TYR A 29 -6.41 7.10 -3.14
N ILE A 30 -6.52 6.14 -4.07
CA ILE A 30 -6.48 4.71 -3.78
C ILE A 30 -5.02 4.29 -3.95
N VAL A 31 -4.42 3.74 -2.91
CA VAL A 31 -3.01 3.36 -2.88
C VAL A 31 -2.88 1.84 -2.88
N HIS A 32 -2.19 1.33 -3.89
CA HIS A 32 -1.78 -0.06 -4.02
C HIS A 32 -0.30 -0.16 -3.66
N GLY A 33 0.05 -0.97 -2.67
CA GLY A 33 1.44 -1.20 -2.25
C GLY A 33 1.91 -2.60 -2.63
N ILE A 34 3.14 -2.72 -3.13
CA ILE A 34 3.80 -4.02 -3.35
C ILE A 34 4.70 -4.35 -2.15
N LYS A 35 4.39 -5.45 -1.46
CA LYS A 35 5.25 -6.03 -0.42
C LYS A 35 5.93 -7.31 -0.92
N ARG A 36 7.21 -7.46 -0.59
CA ARG A 36 7.94 -8.72 -0.82
C ARG A 36 7.36 -9.84 0.05
N ARG A 37 7.45 -11.08 -0.42
CA ARG A 37 7.20 -12.25 0.42
C ARG A 37 8.34 -12.33 1.46
N SER A 38 8.00 -12.12 2.72
CA SER A 38 8.92 -12.21 3.86
C SER A 38 8.25 -13.07 4.93
N SER A 39 9.02 -13.91 5.61
CA SER A 39 8.57 -14.70 6.77
C SER A 39 8.43 -13.84 8.03
N LEU A 40 9.10 -12.69 8.07
CA LEU A 40 8.99 -11.70 9.14
C LEU A 40 7.93 -10.65 8.80
N PHE A 41 7.11 -10.31 9.79
CA PHE A 41 6.18 -9.17 9.74
C PHE A 41 7.00 -7.87 9.75
N ASN A 42 7.24 -7.31 8.56
CA ASN A 42 7.92 -6.01 8.39
C ASN A 42 6.92 -4.90 8.05
N THR A 43 5.71 -4.98 8.61
CA THR A 43 4.60 -4.07 8.28
C THR A 43 4.31 -3.02 9.34
N ASP A 44 5.09 -2.95 10.43
CA ASP A 44 4.87 -2.01 11.55
C ASP A 44 4.64 -0.56 11.08
N ARG A 45 5.34 -0.14 10.02
CA ARG A 45 5.26 1.20 9.45
C ARG A 45 3.99 1.50 8.66
N ILE A 46 3.27 0.46 8.22
CA ILE A 46 2.05 0.56 7.43
C ILE A 46 0.85 -0.14 8.09
N ASP A 47 1.04 -0.76 9.24
CA ASP A 47 -0.01 -1.48 9.97
C ASP A 47 -1.15 -0.55 10.38
N HIS A 48 -0.83 0.69 10.77
CA HIS A 48 -1.84 1.71 11.08
C HIS A 48 -2.63 2.19 9.85
N LEU A 49 -2.10 1.97 8.64
CA LEU A 49 -2.81 2.22 7.38
C LEU A 49 -3.63 1.01 6.92
N TYR A 50 -3.43 -0.16 7.54
CA TYR A 50 -4.13 -1.37 7.18
C TYR A 50 -5.60 -1.24 7.57
N GLN A 51 -6.45 -1.37 6.57
CA GLN A 51 -7.90 -1.40 6.73
C GLN A 51 -8.38 -2.84 6.65
N ASP A 52 -9.34 -3.18 7.50
CA ASP A 52 -9.94 -4.50 7.51
C ASP A 52 -10.48 -4.84 6.11
N PRO A 53 -10.18 -6.02 5.55
CA PRO A 53 -10.66 -6.42 4.24
C PRO A 53 -12.20 -6.43 4.09
N HIS A 54 -12.94 -6.41 5.20
CA HIS A 54 -14.41 -6.29 5.22
C HIS A 54 -14.92 -4.85 5.12
N GLU A 55 -14.06 -3.83 5.14
CA GLU A 55 -14.49 -2.44 4.94
C GLU A 55 -14.83 -2.13 3.47
N ALA A 56 -16.04 -1.61 3.25
CA ALA A 56 -16.54 -1.26 1.93
C ALA A 56 -15.76 -0.12 1.23
N ASN A 57 -15.03 0.71 1.98
CA ASN A 57 -14.30 1.88 1.47
C ASN A 57 -12.78 1.74 1.64
N ARG A 58 -12.26 0.51 1.44
CA ARG A 58 -10.83 0.27 1.50
C ARG A 58 -10.08 1.03 0.41
N ARG A 59 -9.20 1.94 0.81
CA ARG A 59 -8.36 2.74 -0.11
C ARG A 59 -6.89 2.34 -0.07
N PHE A 60 -6.48 1.52 0.89
CA PHE A 60 -5.11 1.01 1.00
C PHE A 60 -5.05 -0.50 0.80
N ILE A 61 -4.42 -0.96 -0.29
CA ILE A 61 -4.42 -2.37 -0.70
C ILE A 61 -2.99 -2.86 -0.85
N LEU A 62 -2.66 -4.00 -0.22
CA LEU A 62 -1.33 -4.61 -0.29
C LEU A 62 -1.35 -5.85 -1.20
N HIS A 63 -0.41 -5.89 -2.13
CA HIS A 63 -0.16 -6.98 -3.05
C HIS A 63 1.18 -7.63 -2.75
N HIS A 64 1.26 -8.94 -2.90
CA HIS A 64 2.54 -9.63 -2.89
C HIS A 64 3.19 -9.51 -4.27
N GLY A 65 4.45 -9.08 -4.31
CA GLY A 65 5.23 -9.01 -5.55
C GLY A 65 6.70 -8.74 -5.26
N ASP A 66 7.55 -9.13 -6.20
CA ASP A 66 8.97 -8.78 -6.19
C ASP A 66 9.34 -8.17 -7.54
N LEU A 67 10.17 -7.13 -7.54
CA LEU A 67 10.61 -6.47 -8.77
C LEU A 67 11.58 -7.35 -9.58
N THR A 68 12.14 -8.38 -8.95
CA THR A 68 13.02 -9.35 -9.63
C THR A 68 12.25 -10.50 -10.27
N ASP A 69 10.94 -10.59 -10.06
CA ASP A 69 10.08 -11.63 -10.63
C ASP A 69 9.33 -11.06 -11.84
N SER A 70 9.83 -11.35 -13.04
CA SER A 70 9.28 -10.87 -14.31
C SER A 70 8.51 -11.95 -15.10
N SER A 71 8.11 -13.03 -14.42
CA SER A 71 7.50 -14.21 -15.03
C SER A 71 5.99 -14.12 -15.30
#